data_AF-A0A193BUZ4-F1
#
_entry.id   AF-A0A193BUZ4-F1
#
_cell.length_a   1.000
_cell.length_b   1.000
_cell.length_c   1.000
_cell.angle_alpha   90.00
_cell.angle_beta   90.00
_cell.angle_gamma   90.00
#
_symmetry.space_group_name_H-M   'P 1'
#
loop_
_entity.id
_entity.type
_entity.pdbx_description
1 polymer ?
#
loop_
_entity_poly.entity_id
_entity_poly.type
_entity_poly.pdbx_seq_one_letter_code
_entity_poly.pdbx_strand_id
1 'polypeptide(L)'
;MRQTLRRVGHVVTIVLAVLLLTPATAVARCTGGLVNTLGSTGDDGCGGIYPAVGSAVAVAAALAVAAGHAAFSYARGGTNGKVGTGAKIGIDPTPESIAHGTVRMEEHPDFAAETAKVEAMGFKIVAVESDPSVAIRRFVGLAGETIRTDLEFRLRPGMRYLDLEHELGHIDQLFDTNRFPDGPPPSEIVTPTRNSPKGYKRAFNQSGVLTIDQNAVLEYHNRLQELLWLSERGVPPDVMREHLTGADDWFDRYRKATSGRQGNRTVGWQRRHFGDLQELERRVRSMRAHPRP
;
A
#
# COMPACT_ATOMS: atom_id res chain seq x y z
N MET A 1 43.30 -1.17 10.31
CA MET A 1 41.92 -0.82 9.88
C MET A 1 41.01 -2.02 9.59
N ARG A 2 41.40 -3.04 8.78
CA ARG A 2 40.51 -4.17 8.45
C ARG A 2 40.10 -5.07 9.64
N GLN A 3 40.95 -5.23 10.65
CA GLN A 3 40.60 -6.00 11.86
C GLN A 3 39.67 -5.24 12.82
N THR A 4 39.77 -3.90 12.87
CA THR A 4 38.93 -3.05 13.72
C THR A 4 37.48 -3.05 13.23
N LEU A 5 37.27 -3.01 11.90
CA LEU A 5 35.94 -3.08 11.28
C LEU A 5 35.26 -4.45 11.49
N ARG A 6 36.03 -5.55 11.51
CA ARG A 6 35.48 -6.90 11.81
C ARG A 6 35.00 -7.04 13.25
N ARG A 7 35.68 -6.40 14.20
CA ARG A 7 35.30 -6.43 15.62
C ARG A 7 34.06 -5.58 15.91
N VAL A 8 33.93 -4.42 15.28
CA VAL A 8 32.72 -3.58 15.39
C VAL A 8 31.50 -4.31 14.79
N GLY A 9 31.66 -4.99 13.66
CA GLY A 9 30.58 -5.77 13.06
C GLY A 9 30.04 -6.87 13.98
N HIS A 10 30.92 -7.62 14.66
CA HIS A 10 30.49 -8.68 15.60
C HIS A 10 29.79 -8.13 16.86
N VAL A 11 30.25 -6.99 17.39
CA VAL A 11 29.62 -6.38 18.57
C VAL A 11 28.21 -5.86 18.24
N VAL A 12 28.02 -5.26 17.07
CA VAL A 12 26.70 -4.77 16.63
C VAL A 12 25.72 -5.93 16.42
N THR A 13 26.15 -7.06 15.84
CA THR A 13 25.28 -8.24 15.68
C THR A 13 24.84 -8.84 17.02
N ILE A 14 25.74 -8.87 18.02
CA ILE A 14 25.43 -9.41 19.36
C ILE A 14 24.47 -8.48 20.11
N VAL A 15 24.67 -7.16 20.04
CA VAL A 15 23.77 -6.19 20.68
C VAL A 15 22.37 -6.23 20.04
N LEU A 16 22.28 -6.36 18.71
CA LEU A 16 20.99 -6.52 18.04
C LEU A 16 20.28 -7.83 18.42
N ALA A 17 21.01 -8.94 18.52
CA ALA A 17 20.45 -10.23 18.93
C ALA A 17 19.94 -10.21 20.38
N VAL A 18 20.64 -9.50 21.28
CA VAL A 18 20.23 -9.35 22.68
C VAL A 18 18.99 -8.45 22.81
N LEU A 19 18.89 -7.38 22.03
CA LEU A 19 17.71 -6.48 22.00
C LEU A 19 16.47 -7.14 21.36
N LEU A 20 16.66 -8.01 20.36
CA LEU A 20 15.56 -8.74 19.72
C LEU A 20 15.03 -9.93 20.56
N LEU A 21 15.78 -10.37 21.57
CA LEU A 21 15.38 -11.45 22.48
C LEU A 21 14.78 -10.97 23.82
N THR A 22 14.64 -9.65 24.03
CA THR A 22 14.24 -9.06 25.33
C THR A 22 12.90 -8.30 25.35
N PRO A 23 11.81 -8.79 24.71
CA PRO A 23 10.47 -8.48 25.22
C PRO A 23 9.57 -9.70 25.47
N ALA A 24 10.09 -10.94 25.45
CA ALA A 24 9.26 -12.13 25.67
C ALA A 24 9.13 -12.58 27.14
N THR A 25 9.97 -12.09 28.06
CA THR A 25 9.99 -12.55 29.46
C THR A 25 9.23 -11.67 30.45
N ALA A 26 8.74 -10.49 30.04
CA ALA A 26 7.97 -9.60 30.91
C ALA A 26 6.45 -9.90 30.92
N VAL A 27 5.93 -10.65 29.94
CA VAL A 27 4.47 -10.92 29.81
C VAL A 27 4.04 -12.22 30.50
N ALA A 28 4.98 -13.09 30.90
CA ALA A 28 4.67 -14.41 31.48
C ALA A 28 4.38 -14.42 32.99
N ARG A 29 4.28 -13.26 33.67
CA ARG A 29 4.03 -13.20 35.13
C ARG A 29 2.59 -12.90 35.55
N CYS A 30 1.64 -12.74 34.62
CA CYS A 30 0.25 -12.41 34.95
C CYS A 30 -0.81 -13.48 34.65
N THR A 31 -0.43 -14.69 34.20
CA THR A 31 -1.42 -15.76 33.90
C THR A 31 -1.37 -16.96 34.85
N GLY A 32 -0.65 -16.85 35.96
CA GLY A 32 -0.54 -17.89 36.98
C GLY A 32 -1.57 -17.72 38.10
N GLY A 33 -2.83 -18.05 37.84
CA GLY A 33 -3.80 -18.23 38.92
C GLY A 33 -5.24 -18.09 38.48
N LEU A 34 -5.92 -19.22 38.21
CA LEU A 34 -7.33 -19.43 38.55
C LEU A 34 -7.71 -20.90 38.27
N VAL A 35 -7.57 -21.71 39.33
CA VAL A 35 -8.37 -22.92 39.54
C VAL A 35 -9.27 -22.61 40.73
N ASN A 36 -10.58 -22.73 40.52
CA ASN A 36 -11.68 -22.78 41.50
C ASN A 36 -11.88 -21.58 42.44
N THR A 37 -12.91 -20.80 42.16
CA THR A 37 -13.94 -20.42 43.16
C THR A 37 -15.21 -19.98 42.42
N LEU A 38 -16.27 -20.79 42.55
CA LEU A 38 -17.64 -20.42 42.21
C LEU A 38 -18.17 -19.50 43.32
N GLY A 39 -18.74 -18.36 42.93
CA GLY A 39 -19.62 -17.56 43.77
C GLY A 39 -19.02 -16.22 44.22
N SER A 40 -19.16 -15.19 43.39
CA SER A 40 -19.45 -13.84 43.87
C SER A 40 -19.86 -12.95 42.69
N THR A 41 -21.04 -12.38 42.78
CA THR A 41 -21.52 -11.28 41.94
C THR A 41 -20.85 -9.99 42.39
N GLY A 42 -19.96 -9.44 41.57
CA GLY A 42 -19.34 -8.14 41.82
C GLY A 42 -18.72 -7.60 40.54
N ASP A 43 -19.23 -6.46 40.10
CA ASP A 43 -18.64 -5.57 39.10
C ASP A 43 -17.15 -5.32 39.40
N ASP A 44 -16.29 -5.53 38.40
CA ASP A 44 -15.07 -4.75 38.16
C ASP A 44 -14.67 -4.94 36.69
N GLY A 45 -15.15 -4.03 35.85
CA GLY A 45 -14.93 -4.01 34.41
C GLY A 45 -13.50 -3.61 34.03
N CYS A 46 -12.63 -4.61 33.86
CA CYS A 46 -11.46 -4.46 32.98
C CYS A 46 -11.90 -4.69 31.53
N GLY A 47 -12.43 -3.63 30.91
CA GLY A 47 -12.74 -3.59 29.49
C GLY A 47 -11.48 -3.81 28.66
N GLY A 48 -11.40 -4.98 28.02
CA GLY A 48 -10.36 -5.34 27.07
C GLY A 48 -10.41 -4.46 25.83
N ILE A 49 -9.48 -3.51 25.76
CA ILE A 49 -8.92 -2.98 24.52
C ILE A 49 -7.49 -3.54 24.47
N TYR A 50 -6.91 -3.71 23.27
CA TYR A 50 -5.55 -4.21 22.98
C TYR A 50 -5.45 -5.69 22.54
N PRO A 51 -5.87 -5.95 21.28
CA PRO A 51 -5.01 -6.74 20.40
C PRO A 51 -4.47 -5.95 19.19
N ALA A 52 -4.97 -4.74 18.92
CA ALA A 52 -4.58 -3.99 17.70
C ALA A 52 -3.18 -3.34 17.76
N VAL A 53 -2.75 -2.83 18.91
CA VAL A 53 -1.47 -2.08 19.02
C VAL A 53 -0.26 -2.99 18.86
N GLY A 54 -0.36 -4.27 19.23
CA GLY A 54 0.73 -5.24 19.04
C GLY A 54 1.06 -5.52 17.57
N SER A 55 0.09 -5.42 16.65
CA SER A 55 0.30 -5.67 15.22
C SER A 55 1.05 -4.51 14.55
N ALA A 56 0.64 -3.27 14.80
CA ALA A 56 1.25 -2.09 14.17
C ALA A 56 2.73 -1.94 14.57
N VAL A 57 3.06 -2.19 15.84
CA VAL A 57 4.46 -2.15 16.32
C VAL A 57 5.31 -3.26 15.69
N ALA A 58 4.75 -4.46 15.53
CA ALA A 58 5.47 -5.58 14.90
C ALA A 58 5.72 -5.33 13.40
N VAL A 59 4.76 -4.75 12.68
CA VAL A 59 4.92 -4.38 11.27
C VAL A 59 5.92 -3.24 11.12
N ALA A 60 5.84 -2.19 11.95
CA ALA A 60 6.81 -1.11 11.96
C ALA A 60 8.24 -1.61 12.24
N ALA A 61 8.40 -2.53 13.20
CA ALA A 61 9.70 -3.14 13.48
C ALA A 61 10.22 -4.00 12.31
N ALA A 62 9.36 -4.81 11.69
CA ALA A 62 9.74 -5.63 10.53
C ALA A 62 10.11 -4.76 9.31
N LEU A 63 9.37 -3.68 9.06
CA LEU A 63 9.66 -2.72 8.01
C LEU A 63 10.93 -1.93 8.29
N ALA A 64 11.18 -1.52 9.54
CA ALA A 64 12.41 -0.82 9.91
C ALA A 64 13.67 -1.72 9.73
N VAL A 65 13.58 -3.00 10.06
CA VAL A 65 14.67 -3.97 9.81
C VAL A 65 14.89 -4.17 8.31
N ALA A 66 13.82 -4.27 7.53
CA ALA A 66 13.92 -4.38 6.07
C ALA A 66 14.49 -3.10 5.43
N ALA A 67 14.09 -1.92 5.89
CA ALA A 67 14.59 -0.62 5.45
C ALA A 67 16.09 -0.47 5.76
N GLY A 68 16.54 -0.89 6.95
CA GLY A 68 17.97 -0.94 7.28
C GLY A 68 18.78 -1.83 6.34
N HIS A 69 18.23 -2.98 5.92
CA HIS A 69 18.87 -3.86 4.95
C HIS A 69 18.86 -3.32 3.51
N ALA A 70 17.78 -2.65 3.09
CA ALA A 70 17.66 -2.02 1.79
C ALA A 70 18.62 -0.82 1.65
N ALA A 71 18.71 0.03 2.67
CA ALA A 71 19.66 1.15 2.74
C ALA A 71 21.12 0.67 2.63
N PHE A 72 21.46 -0.44 3.29
CA PHE A 72 22.80 -1.05 3.20
C PHE A 72 23.11 -1.63 1.81
N SER A 73 22.11 -2.18 1.13
CA SER A 73 22.26 -2.75 -0.22
C SER A 73 22.40 -1.67 -1.30
N TYR A 74 21.78 -0.50 -1.09
CA TYR A 74 21.79 0.60 -2.04
C TYR A 74 23.09 1.42 -2.07
N ALA A 75 23.84 1.46 -0.95
CA ALA A 75 25.19 2.06 -0.90
C ALA A 75 26.21 1.39 -1.87
N ARG A 76 25.79 0.34 -2.59
CA ARG A 76 26.62 -0.47 -3.50
C ARG A 76 26.20 -0.46 -4.99
N GLY A 77 25.10 0.17 -5.40
CA GLY A 77 24.53 -0.04 -6.75
C GLY A 77 24.13 1.22 -7.51
N GLY A 78 24.84 1.50 -8.61
CA GLY A 78 24.60 2.63 -9.51
C GLY A 78 23.32 2.52 -10.37
N THR A 79 22.84 3.70 -10.77
CA THR A 79 21.59 3.95 -11.51
C THR A 79 21.65 3.43 -12.96
N ASN A 80 20.73 2.54 -13.33
CA ASN A 80 20.43 2.25 -14.74
C ASN A 80 18.91 2.34 -14.98
N GLY A 81 18.55 3.18 -15.95
CA GLY A 81 17.19 3.62 -16.23
C GLY A 81 16.25 2.52 -16.72
N LYS A 82 15.13 2.40 -16.02
CA LYS A 82 13.85 1.97 -16.57
C LYS A 82 12.88 3.12 -16.33
N VAL A 83 12.31 3.68 -17.39
CA VAL A 83 11.22 4.66 -17.29
C VAL A 83 9.94 3.88 -17.03
N GLY A 84 9.81 3.42 -15.78
CA GLY A 84 8.53 3.24 -15.12
C GLY A 84 8.58 4.14 -13.90
N THR A 85 7.51 4.87 -13.61
CA THR A 85 7.35 5.65 -12.36
C THR A 85 7.15 4.71 -11.16
N GLY A 86 7.97 3.67 -11.05
CA GLY A 86 7.97 2.79 -9.90
C GLY A 86 8.34 3.58 -8.65
N ALA A 87 7.85 3.12 -7.50
CA ALA A 87 8.05 3.82 -6.23
C ALA A 87 9.53 4.12 -5.98
N LYS A 88 9.83 5.40 -5.76
CA LYS A 88 11.20 5.86 -5.50
C LYS A 88 11.51 5.72 -4.03
N ILE A 89 12.80 5.64 -3.71
CA ILE A 89 13.25 5.67 -2.32
C ILE A 89 13.06 7.08 -1.77
N GLY A 90 12.53 7.16 -0.55
CA GLY A 90 12.37 8.42 0.16
C GLY A 90 13.70 8.99 0.67
N ILE A 91 13.74 10.30 0.83
CA ILE A 91 14.88 11.02 1.38
C ILE A 91 14.79 11.13 2.91
N ASP A 92 15.86 11.64 3.53
CA ASP A 92 15.90 11.87 4.98
C ASP A 92 14.80 12.83 5.45
N PRO A 93 14.33 12.69 6.70
CA PRO A 93 13.25 13.51 7.23
C PRO A 93 13.74 14.93 7.47
N THR A 94 13.17 15.88 6.74
CA THR A 94 13.24 17.33 6.97
C THR A 94 11.80 17.86 7.01
N PRO A 95 11.55 19.05 7.57
CA PRO A 95 10.23 19.66 7.50
C PRO A 95 9.66 19.71 6.07
N GLU A 96 10.51 20.00 5.09
CA GLU A 96 10.13 20.04 3.67
C GLU A 96 9.87 18.65 3.10
N SER A 97 10.73 17.65 3.37
CA SER A 97 10.52 16.31 2.84
C SER A 97 9.29 15.62 3.42
N ILE A 98 8.94 15.94 4.68
CA ILE A 98 7.67 15.55 5.31
C ILE A 98 6.50 16.27 4.64
N ALA A 99 6.53 17.60 4.57
CA ALA A 99 5.44 18.39 3.97
C ALA A 99 5.14 18.01 2.51
N HIS A 100 6.17 17.66 1.74
CA HIS A 100 6.04 17.23 0.36
C HIS A 100 5.76 15.73 0.19
N GLY A 101 5.87 14.93 1.26
CA GLY A 101 5.77 13.46 1.20
C GLY A 101 6.94 12.77 0.50
N THR A 102 8.06 13.46 0.27
CA THR A 102 9.27 12.85 -0.36
C THR A 102 10.14 12.11 0.64
N VAL A 103 9.89 12.27 1.95
CA VAL A 103 10.50 11.49 3.02
C VAL A 103 10.23 9.99 2.85
N ARG A 104 11.10 9.14 3.40
CA ARG A 104 10.81 7.71 3.54
C ARG A 104 9.49 7.53 4.28
N MET A 105 8.60 6.69 3.74
CA MET A 105 7.24 6.56 4.24
C MET A 105 7.22 6.21 5.73
N GLU A 106 8.12 5.36 6.21
CA GLU A 106 8.18 4.91 7.60
C GLU A 106 8.55 6.02 8.59
N GLU A 107 9.14 7.11 8.10
CA GLU A 107 9.54 8.28 8.89
C GLU A 107 8.53 9.43 8.79
N HIS A 108 7.48 9.30 7.97
CA HIS A 108 6.40 10.29 7.92
C HIS A 108 5.50 10.15 9.16
N PRO A 109 5.10 11.25 9.83
CA PRO A 109 4.31 11.20 11.06
C PRO A 109 2.96 10.46 10.90
N ASP A 110 2.35 10.52 9.72
CA ASP A 110 1.05 9.91 9.46
C ASP A 110 1.12 8.42 9.07
N PHE A 111 2.31 7.87 8.83
CA PHE A 111 2.48 6.50 8.34
C PHE A 111 1.84 5.44 9.24
N ALA A 112 2.05 5.54 10.55
CA ALA A 112 1.50 4.59 11.50
C ALA A 112 -0.03 4.64 11.56
N ALA A 113 -0.63 5.83 11.45
CA ALA A 113 -2.07 6.00 11.48
C ALA A 113 -2.72 5.46 10.19
N GLU A 114 -2.14 5.77 9.02
CA GLU A 114 -2.65 5.31 7.73
C GLU A 114 -2.55 3.79 7.59
N THR A 115 -1.41 3.21 7.96
CA THR A 115 -1.24 1.74 7.92
C THR A 115 -2.18 1.03 8.88
N ALA A 116 -2.39 1.55 10.10
CA ALA A 116 -3.37 1.02 11.04
C ALA A 116 -4.82 1.09 10.51
N LYS A 117 -5.18 2.18 9.80
CA LYS A 117 -6.49 2.31 9.13
C LYS A 117 -6.66 1.22 8.07
N VAL A 118 -5.64 0.99 7.24
CA VAL A 118 -5.67 -0.05 6.19
C VAL A 118 -5.75 -1.45 6.79
N GLU A 119 -5.01 -1.73 7.86
CA GLU A 119 -5.12 -3.01 8.59
C GLU A 119 -6.51 -3.20 9.21
N ALA A 120 -7.13 -2.13 9.74
CA ALA A 120 -8.49 -2.18 10.26
C ALA A 120 -9.55 -2.46 9.17
N MET A 121 -9.25 -2.15 7.91
CA MET A 121 -10.06 -2.54 6.74
C MET A 121 -9.86 -4.02 6.35
N GLY A 122 -9.01 -4.76 7.05
CA GLY A 122 -8.76 -6.18 6.84
C GLY A 122 -7.60 -6.49 5.88
N PHE A 123 -6.83 -5.48 5.46
CA PHE A 123 -5.64 -5.68 4.66
C PHE A 123 -4.49 -6.25 5.47
N LYS A 124 -3.77 -7.19 4.86
CA LYS A 124 -2.44 -7.58 5.31
C LYS A 124 -1.39 -6.69 4.63
N ILE A 125 -0.60 -5.96 5.40
CA ILE A 125 0.54 -5.21 4.87
C ILE A 125 1.70 -6.19 4.59
N VAL A 126 2.22 -6.16 3.37
CA VAL A 126 3.27 -7.07 2.91
C VAL A 126 4.42 -6.27 2.31
N ALA A 127 5.62 -6.43 2.87
CA ALA A 127 6.83 -5.88 2.26
C ALA A 127 7.17 -6.62 0.96
N VAL A 128 7.44 -5.88 -0.12
CA VAL A 128 7.81 -6.42 -1.43
C VAL A 128 9.02 -5.71 -2.02
N GLU A 129 9.78 -6.42 -2.86
CA GLU A 129 10.85 -5.83 -3.67
C GLU A 129 10.32 -5.27 -5.00
N SER A 130 9.15 -5.73 -5.44
CA SER A 130 8.47 -5.26 -6.66
C SER A 130 7.83 -3.88 -6.46
N ASP A 131 7.10 -3.40 -7.47
CA ASP A 131 6.31 -2.18 -7.34
C ASP A 131 5.21 -2.39 -6.28
N PRO A 132 4.89 -1.35 -5.49
CA PRO A 132 3.80 -1.41 -4.54
C PRO A 132 2.48 -1.62 -5.28
N SER A 133 1.50 -2.20 -4.59
CA SER A 133 0.19 -2.47 -5.17
C SER A 133 -0.85 -2.83 -4.12
N VAL A 134 -2.11 -2.58 -4.46
CA VAL A 134 -3.27 -3.11 -3.74
C VAL A 134 -3.74 -4.39 -4.44
N ALA A 135 -3.78 -5.51 -3.71
CA ALA A 135 -4.25 -6.79 -4.24
C ALA A 135 -5.51 -7.28 -3.52
N ILE A 136 -6.56 -7.52 -4.30
CA ILE A 136 -7.85 -8.03 -3.85
C ILE A 136 -8.06 -9.37 -4.52
N ARG A 137 -7.78 -10.44 -3.79
CA ARG A 137 -7.80 -11.81 -4.31
C ARG A 137 -9.04 -12.54 -3.82
N ARG A 138 -9.95 -12.84 -4.75
CA ARG A 138 -11.18 -13.57 -4.46
C ARG A 138 -11.01 -15.06 -4.73
N PHE A 139 -11.15 -15.87 -3.69
CA PHE A 139 -11.18 -17.33 -3.78
C PHE A 139 -12.61 -17.78 -4.07
N VAL A 140 -12.79 -18.46 -5.19
CA VAL A 140 -14.11 -18.87 -5.69
C VAL A 140 -14.18 -20.39 -5.74
N GLY A 141 -15.26 -20.96 -5.21
CA GLY A 141 -15.51 -22.40 -5.23
C GLY A 141 -15.90 -22.93 -6.60
N LEU A 142 -16.12 -24.25 -6.68
CA LEU A 142 -16.46 -24.90 -7.96
C LEU A 142 -17.85 -24.49 -8.46
N ALA A 143 -18.75 -24.05 -7.59
CA ALA A 143 -20.08 -23.58 -7.97
C ALA A 143 -20.13 -22.07 -8.24
N GLY A 144 -18.98 -21.37 -8.22
CA GLY A 144 -18.89 -19.93 -8.48
C GLY A 144 -19.12 -19.05 -7.24
N GLU A 145 -19.34 -19.64 -6.07
CA GLU A 145 -19.51 -18.96 -4.81
C GLU A 145 -18.19 -18.38 -4.30
N THR A 146 -18.24 -17.20 -3.67
CA THR A 146 -17.06 -16.64 -3.01
C THR A 146 -16.83 -17.37 -1.69
N ILE A 147 -15.68 -18.04 -1.56
CA ILE A 147 -15.27 -18.73 -0.33
C ILE A 147 -14.60 -17.73 0.63
N ARG A 148 -13.71 -16.89 0.11
CA ARG A 148 -12.94 -15.91 0.89
C ARG A 148 -12.39 -14.82 -0.02
N THR A 149 -12.15 -13.63 0.54
CA THR A 149 -11.38 -12.57 -0.12
C THR A 149 -10.15 -12.27 0.74
N ASP A 150 -8.98 -12.31 0.12
CA ASP A 150 -7.73 -11.87 0.74
C ASP A 150 -7.40 -10.47 0.25
N LEU A 151 -7.11 -9.58 1.19
CA LEU A 151 -6.72 -8.20 0.95
C LEU A 151 -5.24 -8.05 1.32
N GLU A 152 -4.41 -7.66 0.36
CA GLU A 152 -2.98 -7.42 0.57
C GLU A 152 -2.62 -6.00 0.14
N PHE A 153 -1.95 -5.28 1.04
CA PHE A 153 -1.37 -3.98 0.75
C PHE A 153 0.15 -4.14 0.64
N ARG A 154 0.65 -4.13 -0.59
CA ARG A 154 2.06 -4.47 -0.87
C ARG A 154 2.87 -3.19 -0.96
N LEU A 155 3.84 -3.03 -0.08
CA LEU A 155 4.66 -1.83 0.03
C LEU A 155 6.14 -2.14 -0.15
N ARG A 156 6.87 -1.22 -0.79
CA ARG A 156 8.33 -1.31 -0.88
C ARG A 156 8.95 -0.57 0.32
N PRO A 157 9.74 -1.24 1.18
CA PRO A 157 10.39 -0.57 2.31
C PRO A 157 11.23 0.63 1.87
N GLY A 158 11.14 1.73 2.61
CA GLY A 158 11.86 2.96 2.34
C GLY A 158 11.39 3.76 1.13
N MET A 159 10.25 3.42 0.52
CA MET A 159 9.69 4.25 -0.57
C MET A 159 9.23 5.63 -0.08
N ARG A 160 9.00 6.58 -0.99
CA ARG A 160 8.48 7.91 -0.60
C ARG A 160 7.09 7.78 0.02
N TYR A 161 6.78 8.63 0.99
CA TYR A 161 5.44 8.70 1.55
C TYR A 161 4.37 9.03 0.50
N LEU A 162 4.65 9.92 -0.46
CA LEU A 162 3.72 10.22 -1.55
C LEU A 162 3.43 9.00 -2.45
N ASP A 163 4.37 8.06 -2.58
CA ASP A 163 4.14 6.81 -3.31
C ASP A 163 3.24 5.85 -2.51
N LEU A 164 3.24 5.93 -1.17
CA LEU A 164 2.26 5.24 -0.31
C LEU A 164 0.89 5.85 -0.49
N GLU A 165 0.80 7.18 -0.45
CA GLU A 165 -0.48 7.88 -0.60
C GLU A 165 -1.13 7.58 -1.95
N HIS A 166 -0.35 7.44 -3.02
CA HIS A 166 -0.84 6.99 -4.31
C HIS A 166 -1.62 5.67 -4.17
N GLU A 167 -1.04 4.67 -3.50
CA GLU A 167 -1.70 3.38 -3.32
C GLU A 167 -2.88 3.43 -2.33
N LEU A 168 -2.81 4.29 -1.32
CA LEU A 168 -3.97 4.56 -0.44
C LEU A 168 -5.14 5.13 -1.26
N GLY A 169 -4.86 6.00 -2.24
CA GLY A 169 -5.86 6.49 -3.19
C GLY A 169 -6.56 5.37 -3.97
N HIS A 170 -5.84 4.29 -4.32
CA HIS A 170 -6.47 3.11 -4.91
C HIS A 170 -7.37 2.35 -3.92
N ILE A 171 -6.96 2.22 -2.66
CA ILE A 171 -7.83 1.63 -1.63
C ILE A 171 -9.11 2.44 -1.49
N ASP A 172 -9.01 3.76 -1.33
CA ASP A 172 -10.16 4.63 -1.17
C ASP A 172 -11.10 4.57 -2.40
N GLN A 173 -10.54 4.56 -3.62
CA GLN A 173 -11.33 4.43 -4.85
C GLN A 173 -12.07 3.09 -4.95
N LEU A 174 -11.39 1.99 -4.64
CA LEU A 174 -11.95 0.63 -4.77
C LEU A 174 -13.00 0.35 -3.70
N PHE A 175 -12.86 0.94 -2.52
CA PHE A 175 -13.77 0.73 -1.39
C PHE A 175 -14.85 1.81 -1.26
N ASP A 176 -14.87 2.82 -2.12
CA ASP A 176 -15.97 3.78 -2.20
C ASP A 176 -17.26 3.07 -2.65
N THR A 177 -18.17 2.88 -1.71
CA THR A 177 -19.48 2.23 -1.95
C THR A 177 -20.37 2.96 -2.95
N ASN A 178 -20.13 4.26 -3.21
CA ASN A 178 -20.84 4.97 -4.27
C ASN A 178 -20.34 4.55 -5.65
N ARG A 179 -19.07 4.15 -5.77
CA ARG A 179 -18.48 3.62 -7.00
C ARG A 179 -18.75 2.13 -7.12
N PHE A 180 -18.52 1.37 -6.05
CA PHE A 180 -18.62 -0.09 -6.05
C PHE A 180 -19.59 -0.55 -4.95
N PRO A 181 -20.91 -0.48 -5.19
CA PRO A 181 -21.93 -0.80 -4.18
C PRO A 181 -21.91 -2.27 -3.75
N ASP A 182 -21.45 -3.16 -4.63
CA ASP A 182 -21.30 -4.59 -4.36
C ASP A 182 -19.93 -4.94 -3.75
N GLY A 183 -19.17 -3.93 -3.31
CA GLY A 183 -17.81 -4.04 -2.82
C GLY A 183 -16.76 -4.01 -3.94
N PRO A 184 -15.47 -3.93 -3.57
CA PRO A 184 -14.39 -3.70 -4.50
C PRO A 184 -14.28 -4.83 -5.54
N PRO A 185 -14.03 -4.51 -6.81
CA PRO A 185 -13.75 -5.53 -7.81
C PRO A 185 -12.41 -6.21 -7.50
N PRO A 186 -12.32 -7.55 -7.57
CA PRO A 186 -11.06 -8.24 -7.37
C PRO A 186 -10.04 -7.90 -8.47
N SER A 187 -8.77 -7.82 -8.10
CA SER A 187 -7.65 -7.80 -9.06
C SER A 187 -7.25 -9.22 -9.49
N GLU A 188 -7.62 -10.22 -8.70
CA GLU A 188 -7.37 -11.64 -8.97
C GLU A 188 -8.57 -12.50 -8.55
N ILE A 189 -8.99 -13.43 -9.43
CA ILE A 189 -9.83 -14.57 -9.04
C ILE A 189 -8.97 -15.82 -9.00
N VAL A 190 -9.14 -16.59 -7.94
CA VAL A 190 -8.40 -17.82 -7.68
C VAL A 190 -9.39 -18.96 -7.47
N THR A 191 -9.20 -20.07 -8.18
CA THR A 191 -10.11 -21.23 -8.15
C THR A 191 -9.36 -22.49 -7.67
N PRO A 192 -10.05 -23.42 -6.99
CA PRO A 192 -9.51 -24.72 -6.66
C PRO A 192 -8.94 -25.43 -7.88
N THR A 193 -7.82 -26.12 -7.70
CA THR A 193 -7.24 -26.99 -8.71
C THR A 193 -6.44 -28.10 -8.05
N ARG A 194 -6.50 -29.30 -8.62
CA ARG A 194 -5.65 -30.43 -8.19
C ARG A 194 -4.20 -30.28 -8.67
N ASN A 195 -3.95 -29.43 -9.65
CA ASN A 195 -2.65 -29.29 -10.32
C ASN A 195 -1.73 -28.22 -9.67
N SER A 196 -2.10 -27.69 -8.51
CA SER A 196 -1.30 -26.71 -7.77
C SER A 196 -0.95 -27.29 -6.41
N PRO A 197 0.32 -27.24 -5.96
CA PRO A 197 0.71 -27.65 -4.61
C PRO A 197 -0.05 -26.90 -3.51
N LYS A 198 -0.50 -25.67 -3.81
CA LYS A 198 -1.30 -24.85 -2.89
C LYS A 198 -2.80 -25.16 -2.95
N GLY A 199 -3.24 -26.07 -3.83
CA GLY A 199 -4.65 -26.40 -4.05
C GLY A 199 -5.44 -25.36 -4.86
N TYR A 200 -4.81 -24.28 -5.28
CA TYR A 200 -5.46 -23.14 -5.95
C TYR A 200 -4.61 -22.58 -7.11
N LYS A 201 -5.25 -22.04 -8.15
CA LYS A 201 -4.60 -21.31 -9.25
C LYS A 201 -5.36 -20.04 -9.62
N ARG A 202 -4.64 -19.05 -10.15
CA ARG A 202 -5.25 -17.87 -10.77
C ARG A 202 -6.11 -18.32 -11.96
N ALA A 203 -7.35 -17.86 -12.00
CA ALA A 203 -8.22 -18.05 -13.13
C ALA A 203 -7.97 -16.95 -14.17
N PHE A 204 -7.94 -17.34 -15.44
CA PHE A 204 -7.78 -16.41 -16.57
C PHE A 204 -9.15 -16.08 -17.17
N ASN A 205 -9.27 -14.90 -17.79
CA ASN A 205 -10.45 -14.46 -18.55
C ASN A 205 -11.78 -14.53 -17.76
N GLN A 206 -11.74 -14.24 -16.46
CA GLN A 206 -12.95 -14.24 -15.63
C GLN A 206 -13.70 -12.91 -15.73
N SER A 207 -15.03 -12.96 -15.65
CA SER A 207 -15.87 -11.78 -15.45
C SER A 207 -15.73 -11.25 -14.02
N GLY A 208 -15.83 -9.93 -13.85
CA GLY A 208 -15.82 -9.28 -12.54
C GLY A 208 -14.42 -8.97 -11.99
N VAL A 209 -13.35 -9.40 -12.65
CA VAL A 209 -11.99 -8.89 -12.39
C VAL A 209 -11.79 -7.60 -13.16
N LEU A 210 -11.07 -6.65 -12.57
CA LEU A 210 -10.64 -5.45 -13.29
C LEU A 210 -9.87 -5.84 -14.56
N THR A 211 -10.40 -5.43 -15.71
CA THR A 211 -9.69 -5.62 -16.98
C THR A 211 -8.51 -4.65 -17.06
N ILE A 212 -7.57 -4.92 -17.98
CA ILE A 212 -6.45 -3.99 -18.27
C ILE A 212 -6.98 -2.59 -18.60
N ASP A 213 -8.07 -2.52 -19.37
CA ASP A 213 -8.70 -1.26 -19.78
C ASP A 213 -9.35 -0.52 -18.59
N GLN A 214 -10.00 -1.25 -17.67
CA GLN A 214 -10.57 -0.66 -16.46
C GLN A 214 -9.47 -0.20 -15.49
N ASN A 215 -8.37 -0.94 -15.39
CA ASN A 215 -7.21 -0.52 -14.61
C ASN A 215 -6.63 0.78 -15.15
N ALA A 216 -6.56 0.95 -16.47
CA ALA A 216 -6.09 2.20 -17.06
C ALA A 216 -6.96 3.42 -16.69
N VAL A 217 -8.28 3.24 -16.56
CA VAL A 217 -9.19 4.29 -16.07
C VAL A 217 -8.91 4.62 -14.60
N LEU A 218 -8.80 3.59 -13.75
CA LEU A 218 -8.58 3.72 -12.31
C LEU A 218 -7.25 4.42 -12.01
N GLU A 219 -6.18 4.00 -12.68
CA GLU A 219 -4.84 4.59 -12.59
C GLU A 219 -4.83 6.04 -13.03
N TYR A 220 -5.42 6.34 -14.19
CA TYR A 220 -5.47 7.72 -14.68
C TYR A 220 -6.28 8.62 -13.74
N HIS A 221 -7.41 8.14 -13.22
CA HIS A 221 -8.19 8.86 -12.23
C HIS A 221 -7.37 9.18 -10.96
N ASN A 222 -6.68 8.18 -10.41
CA ASN A 222 -5.83 8.36 -9.24
C ASN A 222 -4.71 9.36 -9.50
N ARG A 223 -4.06 9.27 -10.66
CA ARG A 223 -3.02 10.22 -11.09
C ARG A 223 -3.53 11.64 -11.19
N LEU A 224 -4.78 11.87 -11.62
CA LEU A 224 -5.35 13.22 -11.68
C LEU A 224 -5.62 13.80 -10.29
N GLN A 225 -6.20 13.01 -9.38
CA GLN A 225 -6.32 13.41 -7.97
C GLN A 225 -4.94 13.71 -7.40
N GLU A 226 -3.96 12.89 -7.78
CA GLU A 226 -2.59 13.02 -7.34
C GLU A 226 -1.87 14.26 -7.91
N LEU A 227 -2.31 14.85 -8.99
CA LEU A 227 -1.71 16.12 -9.44
C LEU A 227 -2.24 17.30 -8.62
N LEU A 228 -3.52 17.25 -8.25
CA LEU A 228 -4.20 18.34 -7.57
C LEU A 228 -3.66 18.54 -6.14
N TRP A 229 -3.59 17.48 -5.33
CA TRP A 229 -3.04 17.56 -3.98
C TRP A 229 -1.52 17.93 -3.95
N LEU A 230 -0.69 17.53 -4.93
CA LEU A 230 0.73 17.88 -5.03
C LEU A 230 0.87 19.37 -5.35
N SER A 231 0.00 19.89 -6.22
CA SER A 231 -0.07 21.32 -6.49
C SER A 231 -0.56 22.11 -5.29
N GLU A 232 -1.45 21.56 -4.47
CA GLU A 232 -1.93 22.20 -3.25
C GLU A 232 -0.83 22.24 -2.17
N ARG A 233 0.00 21.20 -2.08
CA ARG A 233 1.15 21.11 -1.17
C ARG A 233 2.35 21.95 -1.59
N GLY A 234 2.42 22.37 -2.85
CA GLY A 234 3.56 23.15 -3.36
C GLY A 234 4.85 22.32 -3.47
N VAL A 235 4.74 21.05 -3.90
CA VAL A 235 5.91 20.18 -4.03
C VAL A 235 6.96 20.73 -5.02
N PRO A 236 8.23 20.34 -4.90
CA PRO A 236 9.29 20.80 -5.78
C PRO A 236 8.96 20.60 -7.27
N PRO A 237 9.37 21.52 -8.18
CA PRO A 237 9.01 21.44 -9.60
C PRO A 237 9.44 20.16 -10.33
N ASP A 238 10.53 19.53 -9.88
CA ASP A 238 11.01 18.25 -10.41
C ASP A 238 10.12 17.08 -9.98
N VAL A 239 9.66 17.07 -8.74
CA VAL A 239 8.64 16.12 -8.24
C VAL A 239 7.35 16.31 -9.04
N MET A 240 6.83 17.53 -9.16
CA MET A 240 5.61 17.77 -9.95
C MET A 240 5.76 17.28 -11.41
N ARG A 241 6.90 17.53 -12.05
CA ARG A 241 7.17 17.11 -13.43
C ARG A 241 7.19 15.59 -13.60
N GLU A 242 7.75 14.87 -12.63
CA GLU A 242 7.71 13.41 -12.60
C GLU A 242 6.28 12.88 -12.62
N HIS A 243 5.42 13.40 -11.73
CA HIS A 243 4.03 12.95 -11.63
C HIS A 243 3.19 13.37 -12.82
N LEU A 244 3.46 14.54 -13.41
CA LEU A 244 2.86 14.95 -14.68
C LEU A 244 3.19 13.96 -15.81
N THR A 245 4.44 13.50 -15.88
CA THR A 245 4.87 12.50 -16.87
C THR A 245 4.14 11.17 -16.66
N GLY A 246 4.04 10.69 -15.42
CA GLY A 246 3.28 9.48 -15.09
C GLY A 246 1.79 9.61 -15.44
N ALA A 247 1.18 10.77 -15.21
CA ALA A 247 -0.21 11.04 -15.58
C ALA A 247 -0.42 11.07 -17.10
N ASP A 248 0.52 11.64 -17.86
CA ASP A 248 0.46 11.67 -19.33
C ASP A 248 0.63 10.25 -19.93
N ASP A 249 1.52 9.42 -19.37
CA ASP A 249 1.68 8.02 -19.76
C ASP A 249 0.38 7.21 -19.53
N TRP A 250 -0.28 7.42 -18.38
CA TRP A 250 -1.55 6.78 -18.08
C TRP A 250 -2.71 7.36 -18.88
N PHE A 251 -2.67 8.64 -19.26
CA PHE A 251 -3.64 9.23 -20.17
C PHE A 251 -3.64 8.51 -21.53
N ASP A 252 -2.47 8.18 -22.08
CA ASP A 252 -2.39 7.44 -23.33
C ASP A 252 -2.98 6.02 -23.23
N ARG A 253 -2.75 5.34 -22.10
CA ARG A 253 -3.36 4.04 -21.82
C ARG A 253 -4.88 4.15 -21.66
N TYR A 254 -5.35 5.14 -20.92
CA TYR A 254 -6.77 5.46 -20.75
C TYR A 254 -7.44 5.76 -22.10
N ARG A 255 -6.82 6.59 -22.94
CA ARG A 255 -7.31 6.94 -24.28
C ARG A 255 -7.42 5.70 -25.15
N LYS A 256 -6.41 4.82 -25.12
CA LYS A 256 -6.45 3.54 -25.84
C LYS A 256 -7.59 2.66 -25.33
N ALA A 257 -7.71 2.50 -24.01
CA ALA A 257 -8.73 1.68 -23.32
C ALA A 257 -10.17 2.14 -23.59
N THR A 258 -10.37 3.44 -23.86
CA THR A 258 -11.68 4.05 -24.14
C THR A 258 -11.96 4.26 -25.62
N SER A 259 -11.03 3.93 -26.51
CA SER A 259 -11.19 4.04 -27.96
C SER A 259 -11.76 2.77 -28.61
N GLY A 260 -12.47 2.93 -29.73
CA GLY A 260 -12.96 1.82 -30.55
C GLY A 260 -14.11 1.01 -29.92
N ARG A 261 -14.41 -0.16 -30.50
CA ARG A 261 -15.59 -0.98 -30.13
C ARG A 261 -15.52 -1.54 -28.71
N GLN A 262 -14.35 -1.99 -28.26
CA GLN A 262 -14.13 -2.42 -26.87
C GLN A 262 -14.18 -1.21 -25.92
N GLY A 263 -13.68 -0.05 -26.36
CA GLY A 263 -13.74 1.21 -25.63
C GLY A 263 -15.14 1.62 -25.20
N ASN A 264 -16.18 1.33 -25.99
CA ASN A 264 -17.57 1.63 -25.60
C ASN A 264 -17.99 0.97 -24.27
N ARG A 265 -17.50 -0.26 -23.99
CA ARG A 265 -17.77 -0.93 -22.72
C ARG A 265 -17.01 -0.27 -21.58
N THR A 266 -15.74 0.06 -21.80
CA THR A 266 -14.89 0.76 -20.84
C THR A 266 -15.44 2.15 -20.52
N VAL A 267 -15.91 2.91 -21.51
CA VAL A 267 -16.57 4.21 -21.31
C VAL A 267 -17.85 4.06 -20.49
N GLY A 268 -18.68 3.05 -20.80
CA GLY A 268 -19.87 2.77 -20.00
C GLY A 268 -19.55 2.43 -18.55
N TRP A 269 -18.48 1.66 -18.32
CA TRP A 269 -17.97 1.36 -16.97
C TRP A 269 -17.41 2.61 -16.28
N GLN A 270 -16.56 3.38 -16.95
CA GLN A 270 -15.98 4.62 -16.44
C GLN A 270 -17.07 5.61 -16.03
N ARG A 271 -18.11 5.81 -16.83
CA ARG A 271 -19.21 6.73 -16.46
C ARG A 271 -19.97 6.30 -15.21
N ARG A 272 -20.09 4.99 -14.96
CA ARG A 272 -20.78 4.46 -13.77
C ARG A 272 -19.93 4.59 -12.51
N HIS A 273 -18.63 4.33 -12.60
CA HIS A 273 -17.75 4.23 -11.43
C HIS A 273 -16.86 5.48 -11.22
N PHE A 274 -16.70 6.31 -12.23
CA PHE A 274 -15.79 7.47 -12.28
C PHE A 274 -16.42 8.63 -13.04
N GLY A 275 -17.65 9.00 -12.69
CA GLY A 275 -18.39 10.10 -13.32
C GLY A 275 -17.73 11.48 -13.14
N ASP A 276 -16.86 11.62 -12.15
CA ASP A 276 -16.08 12.81 -11.80
C ASP A 276 -14.78 12.99 -12.61
N LEU A 277 -14.40 12.00 -13.44
CA LEU A 277 -13.13 12.03 -14.18
C LEU A 277 -12.98 13.28 -15.06
N GLN A 278 -14.03 13.69 -15.77
CA GLN A 278 -13.98 14.88 -16.63
C GLN A 278 -13.76 16.18 -15.84
N GLU A 279 -14.31 16.24 -14.63
CA GLU A 279 -14.12 17.38 -13.74
C GLU A 279 -12.68 17.41 -13.21
N LEU A 280 -12.10 16.25 -12.85
CA LEU A 280 -10.70 16.14 -12.49
C LEU A 280 -9.77 16.57 -13.63
N GLU A 281 -10.03 16.12 -14.87
CA GLU A 281 -9.27 16.55 -16.05
C GLU A 281 -9.32 18.08 -16.24
N ARG A 282 -10.50 18.68 -16.05
CA ARG A 282 -10.69 20.14 -16.14
C ARG A 282 -9.88 20.86 -15.08
N ARG A 283 -9.92 20.40 -13.83
CA ARG A 283 -9.15 20.97 -12.71
C ARG A 283 -7.65 20.86 -12.96
N VAL A 284 -7.16 19.70 -13.40
CA VAL A 284 -5.73 19.49 -13.72
C VAL A 284 -5.30 20.38 -14.88
N ARG A 285 -6.13 20.54 -15.93
CA ARG A 285 -5.84 21.48 -17.02
C ARG A 285 -5.75 22.92 -16.53
N SER A 286 -6.66 23.34 -15.64
CA SER A 286 -6.64 24.67 -15.03
C SER A 286 -5.38 24.90 -14.21
N MET A 287 -4.98 23.91 -13.42
CA MET A 287 -3.73 23.91 -12.63
C MET A 287 -2.51 24.02 -13.54
N ARG A 288 -2.43 23.27 -14.65
CA ARG A 288 -1.34 23.36 -15.62
C ARG A 288 -1.25 24.73 -16.29
N ALA A 289 -2.38 25.39 -16.54
CA ALA A 289 -2.43 26.72 -17.12
C ALA A 289 -2.07 27.84 -16.13
N HIS A 290 -2.28 27.60 -14.83
CA HIS A 290 -2.02 28.57 -13.75
C HIS A 290 -1.24 27.88 -12.63
N PRO A 291 0.03 27.49 -12.88
CA PRO A 291 0.85 26.86 -11.87
C PRO A 291 0.96 27.81 -10.67
N ARG A 292 0.75 27.29 -9.46
CA ARG A 292 0.99 28.07 -8.25
C ARG A 292 2.50 28.40 -8.18
N PRO A 293 2.85 29.63 -7.78
CA PRO A 293 4.24 30.04 -7.63
C PRO A 293 4.94 29.22 -6.54
#